data_AF-A0A3N5ZIB0-F1
#
_entry.id   AF-A0A3N5ZIB0-F1
#
_cell.length_a   1.000
_cell.length_b   1.000
_cell.length_c   1.000
_cell.angle_alpha   90.00
_cell.angle_beta   90.00
_cell.angle_gamma   90.00
#
_symmetry.space_group_name_H-M   'P 1'
#
loop_
_entity.id
_entity.type
_entity.pdbx_description
1 polymer ?
#
loop_
_entity_poly.entity_id
_entity_poly.type
_entity_poly.pdbx_seq_one_letter_code
_entity_poly.pdbx_strand_id
1 'polypeptide(L)'
;MDRAGHGSRAGGHANGPVLPQDALELTIRRRVGNGMLDDLRLDNRSAVAVATRLVIECDADFADIAEVGGDPAHLGRVERRTDEPAQTLLFDYLAERETRSLHRGVRVRVVHGDSKARANPDGFAFDLLIPARGSWRAKVACEVLVDERWRSPVAEISVLEGRDRLRLAWHRDRAHVESDPPALGWIVEQAAEDLLALRNWELDAAPDAWIPNAGLPAYTGLFGRDALTAGWQSALLGTDIMRGALARLAATQATDDSAWHDAEPGKMVHEMRRGPLSELDVIPQRAYYGTQTSASMFVVTLSEFWHWTGDTGALRRYRDAALGACEWAERYGDRDGDGFLEYEKRSARGLKNQGWKDSDEAIRYPGGELVQNPVATVEEQVYYCLALERMAEMLLALGEDRQSKLFLERARRLRRRWQEAFWMPGLRFYAMALDRRKQQVESVGSNPGHALAAGLVPR
;
A
#
# COMPACT_ATOMS: atom_id res chain seq x y z
N MET A 1 -35.94 28.24 -38.89
CA MET A 1 -36.95 29.16 -38.34
C MET A 1 -37.48 28.51 -37.08
N ASP A 2 -37.13 28.85 -35.85
CA ASP A 2 -36.21 29.85 -35.32
C ASP A 2 -35.61 29.30 -34.02
N ARG A 3 -34.32 29.57 -33.85
CA ARG A 3 -33.60 29.44 -32.58
C ARG A 3 -33.87 30.71 -31.76
N ALA A 4 -34.36 30.54 -30.54
CA ALA A 4 -34.25 31.49 -29.44
C ALA A 4 -34.39 30.64 -28.17
N GLY A 5 -33.51 30.60 -27.18
CA GLY A 5 -32.43 31.49 -26.77
C GLY A 5 -32.29 31.22 -25.28
N HIS A 6 -31.51 30.21 -24.90
CA HIS A 6 -31.13 29.99 -23.51
C HIS A 6 -30.33 31.21 -23.06
N GLY A 7 -30.86 31.96 -22.09
CA GLY A 7 -30.19 33.11 -21.51
C GLY A 7 -28.89 32.68 -20.84
N SER A 8 -27.78 32.91 -21.55
CA SER A 8 -26.44 32.89 -20.96
C SER A 8 -26.37 33.96 -19.87
N ARG A 9 -26.09 33.57 -18.63
CA ARG A 9 -25.63 34.53 -17.62
C ARG A 9 -24.30 35.12 -18.11
N ALA A 10 -24.22 36.45 -18.16
CA ALA A 10 -22.99 37.13 -18.50
C ALA A 10 -21.92 36.84 -17.44
N GLY A 11 -20.77 36.28 -17.85
CA GLY A 11 -19.53 36.36 -17.06
C GLY A 11 -18.70 35.08 -16.80
N GLY A 12 -19.03 33.90 -17.33
CA GLY A 12 -18.19 32.70 -17.11
C GLY A 12 -18.27 31.61 -18.18
N HIS A 13 -17.15 30.94 -18.43
CA HIS A 13 -17.04 29.70 -19.22
C HIS A 13 -16.24 28.64 -18.43
N ALA A 14 -16.11 27.43 -18.97
CA ALA A 14 -15.57 26.24 -18.29
C ALA A 14 -14.14 26.35 -17.71
N ASN A 15 -13.43 27.47 -17.94
CA ASN A 15 -12.08 27.75 -17.42
C ASN A 15 -12.06 28.80 -16.30
N GLY A 16 -13.21 29.18 -15.73
CA GLY A 16 -13.30 30.19 -14.66
C GLY A 16 -13.79 31.57 -15.13
N PRO A 17 -13.91 32.54 -14.20
CA PRO A 17 -14.47 33.86 -14.49
C PRO A 17 -13.56 34.72 -15.40
N VAL A 18 -14.16 35.63 -16.18
CA VAL A 18 -13.44 36.66 -16.96
C VAL A 18 -12.90 37.73 -15.99
N LEU A 19 -11.76 37.45 -15.37
CA LEU A 19 -10.98 38.44 -14.62
C LEU A 19 -10.19 39.31 -15.62
N PRO A 20 -9.84 40.58 -15.28
CA PRO A 20 -8.87 41.31 -16.08
C PRO A 20 -7.61 40.45 -16.20
N GLN A 21 -7.13 40.21 -17.43
CA GLN A 21 -6.04 39.27 -17.70
C GLN A 21 -4.85 39.58 -16.78
N ASP A 22 -4.38 38.56 -16.06
CA ASP A 22 -3.24 38.61 -15.13
C ASP A 22 -3.35 39.60 -13.95
N ALA A 23 -4.55 40.08 -13.61
CA ALA A 23 -4.72 41.04 -12.50
C ALA A 23 -4.71 40.39 -11.11
N LEU A 24 -5.17 39.14 -11.00
CA LEU A 24 -5.23 38.39 -9.74
C LEU A 24 -4.50 37.06 -9.90
N GLU A 25 -3.65 36.72 -8.94
CA GLU A 25 -2.95 35.44 -8.88
C GLU A 25 -3.29 34.73 -7.56
N LEU A 26 -3.83 33.52 -7.65
CA LEU A 26 -4.07 32.66 -6.50
C LEU A 26 -2.95 31.62 -6.39
N THR A 27 -2.18 31.68 -5.32
CA THR A 27 -1.23 30.63 -4.93
C THR A 27 -1.83 29.80 -3.81
N ILE A 28 -1.80 28.48 -3.96
CA ILE A 28 -2.21 27.51 -2.95
C ILE A 28 -0.99 26.67 -2.58
N ARG A 29 -0.54 26.77 -1.33
CA ARG A 29 0.48 25.86 -0.79
C ARG A 29 -0.18 24.85 0.15
N ARG A 30 -0.19 23.59 -0.29
CA ARG A 30 -0.80 22.48 0.46
C ARG A 30 0.25 21.68 1.24
N ARG A 31 -0.09 21.35 2.48
CA ARG A 31 0.64 20.37 3.31
C ARG A 31 -0.30 19.24 3.70
N VAL A 32 0.12 18.00 3.49
CA VAL A 32 -0.64 16.79 3.86
C VAL A 32 0.12 16.04 4.97
N GLY A 33 -0.60 15.54 5.95
CA GLY A 33 -0.09 14.80 7.11
C GLY A 33 -1.25 14.30 7.96
N ASN A 34 -1.33 14.73 9.22
CA ASN A 34 -2.47 14.47 10.10
C ASN A 34 -3.67 15.36 9.75
N GLY A 35 -4.15 15.25 8.52
CA GLY A 35 -5.06 16.19 7.87
C GLY A 35 -4.36 16.96 6.75
N MET A 36 -4.95 18.08 6.33
CA MET A 36 -4.45 18.90 5.24
C MET A 36 -4.53 20.39 5.59
N LEU A 37 -3.46 21.15 5.33
CA LEU A 37 -3.43 22.59 5.54
C LEU A 37 -3.12 23.28 4.21
N ASP A 38 -4.06 24.12 3.78
CA ASP A 38 -3.90 24.99 2.62
C ASP A 38 -3.58 26.41 3.07
N ASP A 39 -2.46 26.95 2.60
CA ASP A 39 -2.10 28.37 2.69
C ASP A 39 -2.45 29.04 1.37
N LEU A 40 -3.49 29.87 1.40
CA LEU A 40 -4.05 30.59 0.28
C LEU A 40 -3.47 32.00 0.26
N ARG A 41 -2.94 32.41 -0.88
CA ARG A 41 -2.49 33.78 -1.13
C ARG A 41 -3.08 34.29 -2.43
N LEU A 42 -3.83 35.39 -2.37
CA LEU A 42 -4.37 36.08 -3.53
C LEU A 42 -3.65 37.42 -3.71
N ASP A 43 -2.88 37.54 -4.77
CA ASP A 43 -2.10 38.74 -5.11
C ASP A 43 -2.82 39.57 -6.17
N ASN A 44 -3.00 40.86 -5.92
CA ASN A 44 -3.44 41.81 -6.93
C ASN A 44 -2.22 42.36 -7.69
N ARG A 45 -1.99 41.86 -8.90
CA ARG A 45 -0.90 42.28 -9.78
C ARG A 45 -1.21 43.58 -10.55
N SER A 46 -2.43 44.11 -10.46
CA SER A 46 -2.81 45.35 -11.16
C SER A 46 -2.39 46.62 -10.40
N ALA A 47 -2.50 47.77 -11.08
CA ALA A 47 -2.24 49.10 -10.52
C ALA A 47 -3.46 49.73 -9.83
N VAL A 48 -4.60 49.03 -9.74
CA VAL A 48 -5.83 49.53 -9.12
C VAL A 48 -6.31 48.56 -8.03
N ALA A 49 -7.04 49.06 -7.04
CA ALA A 49 -7.65 48.19 -6.04
C ALA A 49 -8.72 47.30 -6.68
N VAL A 50 -8.85 46.07 -6.20
CA VAL A 50 -9.83 45.10 -6.69
C VAL A 50 -10.78 44.72 -5.57
N ALA A 51 -12.07 44.97 -5.78
CA ALA A 51 -13.13 44.42 -4.95
C ALA A 51 -13.66 43.15 -5.63
N THR A 52 -13.60 42.02 -4.93
CA THR A 52 -14.02 40.72 -5.47
C THR A 52 -14.49 39.80 -4.35
N ARG A 53 -15.03 38.64 -4.72
CA ARG A 53 -15.43 37.59 -3.78
C ARG A 53 -14.66 36.31 -4.10
N LEU A 54 -13.99 35.77 -3.09
CA LEU A 54 -13.41 34.42 -3.16
C LEU A 54 -14.39 33.44 -2.53
N VAL A 55 -14.71 32.36 -3.25
CA VAL A 55 -15.55 31.26 -2.76
C VAL A 55 -14.72 29.99 -2.79
N ILE A 56 -14.72 29.27 -1.67
CA ILE A 56 -14.15 27.94 -1.52
C ILE A 56 -15.32 27.01 -1.34
N GLU A 57 -15.60 26.19 -2.34
CA GLU A 57 -16.60 25.14 -2.26
C GLU A 57 -15.98 23.90 -1.60
N CYS A 58 -16.73 23.25 -0.73
CA CYS A 58 -16.26 22.10 0.04
C CYS A 58 -17.27 20.96 -0.07
N ASP A 59 -16.77 19.77 -0.35
CA ASP A 59 -17.53 18.53 -0.26
C ASP A 59 -16.66 17.39 0.28
N ALA A 60 -17.29 16.32 0.72
CA ALA A 60 -16.66 15.08 1.17
C ALA A 60 -17.57 13.90 0.82
N ASP A 61 -17.15 13.09 -0.16
CA ASP A 61 -17.88 11.93 -0.65
C ASP A 61 -17.61 10.63 0.15
N PHE A 62 -16.51 10.62 0.91
CA PHE A 62 -16.01 9.44 1.63
C PHE A 62 -15.84 8.21 0.75
N ALA A 63 -15.53 8.41 -0.54
CA ALA A 63 -15.28 7.32 -1.46
C ALA A 63 -14.03 6.52 -1.06
N ASP A 64 -14.07 5.21 -1.24
CA ASP A 64 -12.90 4.36 -1.07
C ASP A 64 -11.93 4.55 -2.25
N ILE A 65 -10.63 4.36 -2.02
CA ILE A 65 -9.61 4.48 -3.07
C ILE A 65 -9.86 3.49 -4.23
N ALA A 66 -10.49 2.34 -3.95
CA ALA A 66 -10.86 1.37 -4.96
C ALA A 66 -12.00 1.83 -5.89
N GLU A 67 -12.68 2.93 -5.57
CA GLU A 67 -13.78 3.50 -6.33
C GLU A 67 -13.34 4.67 -7.22
N VAL A 68 -12.07 5.07 -7.16
CA VAL A 68 -11.52 6.17 -7.97
C VAL A 68 -11.67 5.86 -9.46
N GLY A 69 -12.31 6.77 -10.18
CA GLY A 69 -12.55 6.66 -11.63
C GLY A 69 -13.88 6.00 -12.00
N GLY A 70 -14.67 5.55 -11.02
CA GLY A 70 -16.05 5.10 -11.19
C GLY A 70 -17.05 5.88 -10.34
N ASP A 71 -18.28 5.40 -10.29
CA ASP A 71 -19.31 5.94 -9.40
C ASP A 71 -19.16 5.32 -7.99
N PRO A 72 -18.90 6.11 -6.94
CA PRO A 72 -18.74 5.58 -5.59
C PRO A 72 -20.05 5.00 -5.06
N ALA A 73 -19.96 3.90 -4.30
CA ALA A 73 -21.11 3.16 -3.80
C ALA A 73 -21.90 3.92 -2.72
N HIS A 74 -21.33 5.00 -2.15
CA HIS A 74 -21.93 5.83 -1.10
C HIS A 74 -22.62 5.00 0.00
N LEU A 75 -21.83 4.18 0.69
CA LEU A 75 -22.31 3.14 1.62
C LEU A 75 -22.97 3.67 2.91
N GLY A 76 -22.97 4.98 3.11
CA GLY A 76 -23.41 5.60 4.35
C GLY A 76 -24.04 6.97 4.15
N ARG A 77 -24.36 7.61 5.28
CA ARG A 77 -24.97 8.93 5.32
C ARG A 77 -23.92 9.96 5.73
N VAL A 78 -23.85 11.04 4.96
CA VAL A 78 -23.08 12.24 5.31
C VAL A 78 -24.02 13.28 5.91
N GLU A 79 -23.81 13.66 7.16
CA GLU A 79 -24.43 14.83 7.76
C GLU A 79 -23.50 16.04 7.65
N ARG A 80 -24.01 17.16 7.13
CA ARG A 80 -23.29 18.42 7.04
C ARG A 80 -23.71 19.34 8.18
N ARG A 81 -22.75 19.93 8.89
CA ARG A 81 -23.00 20.91 9.96
C ARG A 81 -22.07 22.10 9.80
N THR A 82 -22.62 23.31 9.86
CA THR A 82 -21.86 24.56 9.75
C THR A 82 -21.90 25.30 11.08
N ASP A 83 -20.76 25.84 11.49
CA ASP A 83 -20.64 26.80 12.58
C ASP A 83 -20.01 28.08 11.99
N GLU A 84 -20.85 29.07 11.69
CA GLU A 84 -20.42 30.33 11.10
C GLU A 84 -19.54 31.17 12.06
N PRO A 85 -19.89 31.36 13.34
CA PRO A 85 -19.00 32.00 14.31
C PRO A 85 -17.61 31.37 14.37
N ALA A 86 -17.53 30.03 14.36
CA ALA A 86 -16.27 29.29 14.39
C ALA A 86 -15.62 29.10 13.00
N GLN A 87 -16.22 29.61 11.93
CA GLN A 87 -15.77 29.45 10.54
C GLN A 87 -15.42 27.98 10.20
N THR A 88 -16.35 27.08 10.53
CA THR A 88 -16.15 25.63 10.46
C THR A 88 -17.28 24.96 9.67
N LEU A 89 -16.90 23.97 8.86
CA LEU A 89 -17.80 23.05 8.17
C LEU A 89 -17.41 21.61 8.54
N LEU A 90 -18.37 20.84 9.03
CA LEU A 90 -18.20 19.44 9.40
C LEU A 90 -19.01 18.56 8.45
N PHE A 91 -18.35 17.55 7.90
CA PHE A 91 -18.94 16.41 7.23
C PHE A 91 -18.78 15.20 8.15
N ASP A 92 -19.89 14.66 8.63
CA ASP A 92 -19.93 13.53 9.55
C ASP A 92 -20.49 12.31 8.81
N TYR A 93 -19.70 11.25 8.67
CA TYR A 93 -20.02 10.10 7.85
C TYR A 93 -20.21 8.85 8.71
N LEU A 94 -21.43 8.31 8.66
CA LEU A 94 -21.79 7.08 9.34
C LEU A 94 -22.27 6.06 8.31
N ALA A 95 -21.66 4.88 8.33
CA ALA A 95 -22.05 3.76 7.50
C ALA A 95 -22.16 2.49 8.33
N GLU A 96 -23.19 1.70 8.05
CA GLU A 96 -23.47 0.43 8.75
C GLU A 96 -23.76 -0.65 7.72
N ARG A 97 -23.19 -1.82 7.93
CA ARG A 97 -23.45 -3.00 7.11
C ARG A 97 -23.36 -4.25 7.96
N GLU A 98 -24.47 -4.99 8.02
CA GLU A 98 -24.59 -6.20 8.84
C GLU A 98 -24.22 -5.92 10.31
N THR A 99 -23.10 -6.47 10.79
CA THR A 99 -22.59 -6.29 12.15
C THR A 99 -21.44 -5.27 12.25
N ARG A 100 -21.11 -4.60 11.15
CA ARG A 100 -20.02 -3.63 11.04
C ARG A 100 -20.57 -2.21 10.99
N SER A 101 -19.89 -1.29 11.66
CA SER A 101 -20.13 0.14 11.54
C SER A 101 -18.81 0.87 11.30
N LEU A 102 -18.93 2.03 10.66
CA LEU A 102 -17.82 2.88 10.30
C LEU A 102 -18.21 4.33 10.56
N HIS A 103 -17.39 5.02 11.34
CA HIS A 103 -17.49 6.46 11.56
C HIS A 103 -16.25 7.16 11.00
N ARG A 104 -16.47 8.13 10.12
CA ARG A 104 -15.45 9.05 9.61
C ARG A 104 -15.99 10.46 9.65
N GLY A 105 -15.09 11.43 9.57
CA GLY A 105 -15.48 12.82 9.51
C GLY A 105 -14.40 13.68 8.90
N VAL A 106 -14.82 14.77 8.26
CA VAL A 106 -13.93 15.81 7.74
C VAL A 106 -14.40 17.13 8.31
N ARG A 107 -13.51 17.86 8.98
CA ARG A 107 -13.80 19.19 9.51
C ARG A 107 -12.91 20.20 8.83
N VAL A 108 -13.51 21.05 8.00
CA VAL A 108 -12.84 22.14 7.29
C VAL A 108 -12.99 23.42 8.10
N ARG A 109 -11.89 24.13 8.32
CA ARG A 109 -11.83 25.33 9.18
C ARG A 109 -10.98 26.40 8.56
N VAL A 110 -11.47 27.64 8.56
CA VAL A 110 -10.62 28.81 8.31
C VAL A 110 -9.89 29.14 9.61
N VAL A 111 -8.63 28.73 9.71
CA VAL A 111 -7.82 28.90 10.94
C VAL A 111 -7.15 30.27 11.01
N HIS A 112 -6.97 30.92 9.86
CA HIS A 112 -6.49 32.29 9.75
C HIS A 112 -7.03 32.91 8.47
N GLY A 113 -7.28 34.21 8.47
CA GLY A 113 -7.69 34.96 7.28
C GLY A 113 -7.50 36.45 7.50
N ASP A 114 -6.98 37.15 6.50
CA ASP A 114 -6.88 38.62 6.50
C ASP A 114 -8.28 39.27 6.48
N SER A 115 -9.31 38.51 6.10
CA SER A 115 -10.72 38.87 6.25
C SER A 115 -11.53 37.71 6.85
N LYS A 116 -12.66 38.05 7.48
CA LYS A 116 -13.55 37.06 8.10
C LYS A 116 -14.25 36.23 7.02
N ALA A 117 -14.18 34.91 7.12
CA ALA A 117 -14.97 34.03 6.26
C ALA A 117 -16.44 34.02 6.70
N ARG A 118 -17.35 33.96 5.74
CA ARG A 118 -18.72 33.50 5.95
C ARG A 118 -18.79 32.02 5.60
N ALA A 119 -19.03 31.17 6.59
CA ALA A 119 -19.22 29.75 6.37
C ALA A 119 -20.70 29.46 6.07
N ASN A 120 -20.95 28.56 5.13
CA ASN A 120 -22.27 28.04 4.82
C ASN A 120 -22.16 26.52 4.54
N PRO A 121 -23.27 25.80 4.28
CA PRO A 121 -23.23 24.35 4.04
C PRO A 121 -22.40 23.91 2.82
N ASP A 122 -22.13 24.81 1.87
CA ASP A 122 -21.39 24.53 0.64
C ASP A 122 -19.91 24.95 0.73
N GLY A 123 -19.49 25.64 1.80
CA GLY A 123 -18.11 26.04 2.02
C GLY A 123 -17.95 27.43 2.62
N PHE A 124 -16.98 28.20 2.11
CA PHE A 124 -16.57 29.50 2.65
C PHE A 124 -16.59 30.59 1.61
N ALA A 125 -17.02 31.78 2.01
CA ALA A 125 -16.96 32.98 1.18
C ALA A 125 -16.24 34.12 1.89
N PHE A 126 -15.37 34.81 1.14
CA PHE A 126 -14.65 36.00 1.58
C PHE A 126 -14.99 37.15 0.64
N ASP A 127 -15.47 38.26 1.21
CA ASP A 127 -15.51 39.52 0.48
C ASP A 127 -14.16 40.21 0.63
N LEU A 128 -13.53 40.50 -0.49
CA LEU A 128 -12.16 40.96 -0.56
C LEU A 128 -12.12 42.36 -1.15
N LEU A 129 -11.36 43.23 -0.50
CA LEU A 129 -10.88 44.48 -1.06
C LEU A 129 -9.35 44.43 -1.02
N ILE A 130 -8.73 44.14 -2.16
CA ILE A 130 -7.27 43.99 -2.26
C ILE A 130 -6.71 45.28 -2.88
N PRO A 131 -5.85 46.03 -2.17
CA PRO A 131 -5.22 47.24 -2.71
C PRO A 131 -4.45 46.96 -4.00
N ALA A 132 -4.17 48.01 -4.78
CA ALA A 132 -3.25 47.93 -5.91
C ALA A 132 -1.90 47.34 -5.44
N ARG A 133 -1.37 46.35 -6.16
CA ARG A 133 -0.14 45.61 -5.77
C ARG A 133 -0.20 44.95 -4.38
N GLY A 134 -1.39 44.84 -3.78
CA GLY A 134 -1.62 44.24 -2.47
C GLY A 134 -1.82 42.73 -2.53
N SER A 135 -1.90 42.09 -1.35
CA SER A 135 -2.15 40.66 -1.22
C SER A 135 -3.13 40.37 -0.08
N TRP A 136 -3.88 39.29 -0.21
CA TRP A 136 -4.73 38.72 0.83
C TRP A 136 -4.31 37.29 1.12
N ARG A 137 -4.40 36.85 2.39
CA ARG A 137 -4.07 35.49 2.82
C ARG A 137 -5.17 34.86 3.66
N ALA A 138 -5.27 33.53 3.56
CA ALA A 138 -5.99 32.70 4.51
C ALA A 138 -5.35 31.32 4.64
N LYS A 139 -5.61 30.67 5.77
CA LYS A 139 -5.23 29.28 6.02
C LYS A 139 -6.48 28.47 6.28
N VAL A 140 -6.63 27.38 5.53
CA VAL A 140 -7.76 26.46 5.63
C VAL A 140 -7.22 25.10 6.06
N ALA A 141 -7.66 24.63 7.22
CA ALA A 141 -7.31 23.31 7.74
C ALA A 141 -8.45 22.33 7.48
N CYS A 142 -8.13 21.17 6.92
CA CYS A 142 -9.00 20.00 6.88
C CYS A 142 -8.50 18.99 7.90
N GLU A 143 -9.30 18.77 8.93
CA GLU A 143 -9.06 17.80 9.98
C GLU A 143 -9.87 16.54 9.67
N VAL A 144 -9.36 15.37 10.03
CA VAL A 144 -10.01 14.08 9.72
C VAL A 144 -10.28 13.30 10.99
N LEU A 145 -11.46 12.72 11.10
CA LEU A 145 -11.84 11.80 12.17
C LEU A 145 -11.61 10.37 11.69
N VAL A 146 -10.68 9.67 12.33
CA VAL A 146 -10.33 8.27 12.07
C VAL A 146 -10.06 7.61 13.43
N ASP A 147 -10.60 6.40 13.64
CA ASP A 147 -10.47 5.66 14.90
C ASP A 147 -10.94 6.48 16.12
N GLU A 148 -12.12 7.11 16.01
CA GLU A 148 -12.71 7.98 17.04
C GLU A 148 -11.82 9.17 17.49
N ARG A 149 -10.77 9.48 16.73
CA ARG A 149 -9.84 10.56 17.03
C ARG A 149 -9.74 11.55 15.88
N TRP A 150 -9.91 12.83 16.21
CA TRP A 150 -9.61 13.93 15.31
C TRP A 150 -8.09 14.07 15.13
N ARG A 151 -7.64 13.99 13.88
CA ARG A 151 -6.29 14.33 13.45
C ARG A 151 -6.31 15.73 12.86
N SER A 152 -5.38 16.57 13.31
CA SER A 152 -5.36 17.99 12.96
C SER A 152 -3.99 18.44 12.47
N PRO A 153 -3.91 19.14 11.32
CA PRO A 153 -2.63 19.62 10.78
C PRO A 153 -2.14 20.89 11.51
N VAL A 154 -2.94 21.46 12.42
CA VAL A 154 -2.60 22.67 13.19
C VAL A 154 -2.25 22.38 14.65
N ALA A 155 -2.76 21.30 15.24
CA ALA A 155 -2.53 20.96 16.65
C ALA A 155 -1.35 20.00 16.89
N GLU A 156 -0.95 19.22 15.88
CA GLU A 156 0.00 18.11 16.05
C GLU A 156 1.41 18.40 15.50
N ILE A 157 1.95 19.61 15.77
CA ILE A 157 3.33 19.98 15.39
C ILE A 157 4.34 18.98 15.96
N SER A 158 4.14 18.50 17.18
CA SER A 158 5.04 17.53 17.84
C SER A 158 5.14 16.19 17.12
N VAL A 159 4.08 15.75 16.43
CA VAL A 159 4.11 14.51 15.63
C VAL A 159 4.95 14.70 14.39
N LEU A 160 4.83 15.85 13.71
CA LEU A 160 5.67 16.20 12.57
C LEU A 160 7.14 16.31 12.97
N GLU A 161 7.43 17.01 14.08
CA GLU A 161 8.79 17.05 14.66
C GLU A 161 9.32 15.67 15.03
N GLY A 162 8.44 14.78 15.50
CA GLY A 162 8.75 13.37 15.77
C GLY A 162 9.15 12.61 14.50
N ARG A 163 8.37 12.73 13.42
CA ARG A 163 8.68 12.13 12.12
C ARG A 163 9.97 12.68 11.52
N ASP A 164 10.18 14.00 11.60
CA ASP A 164 11.40 14.67 11.15
C ASP A 164 12.62 14.19 11.92
N ARG A 165 12.52 14.04 13.25
CA ARG A 165 13.59 13.47 14.09
C ARG A 165 13.93 12.04 13.69
N LEU A 166 12.93 11.20 13.45
CA LEU A 166 13.14 9.81 13.02
C LEU A 166 13.76 9.74 11.63
N ARG A 167 13.33 10.60 10.71
CA ARG A 167 13.92 10.75 9.38
C ARG A 167 15.40 11.15 9.48
N LEU A 168 15.73 12.17 10.27
CA LEU A 168 17.11 12.61 10.48
C LEU A 168 17.97 11.52 11.12
N ALA A 169 17.43 10.76 12.08
CA ALA A 169 18.12 9.64 12.68
C ALA A 169 18.41 8.55 11.63
N TRP A 170 17.41 8.17 10.84
CA TRP A 170 17.57 7.18 9.78
C TRP A 170 18.61 7.61 8.73
N HIS A 171 18.57 8.87 8.27
CA HIS A 171 19.59 9.40 7.36
C HIS A 171 21.00 9.32 7.94
N ARG A 172 21.15 9.61 9.23
CA ARG A 172 22.46 9.57 9.89
C ARG A 172 22.98 8.15 10.07
N ASP A 173 22.09 7.21 10.38
CA ASP A 173 22.46 5.87 10.85
C ASP A 173 22.50 4.81 9.73
N ARG A 174 21.89 5.08 8.57
CA ARG A 174 21.92 4.16 7.42
C ARG A 174 23.29 4.11 6.75
N ALA A 175 23.50 3.06 5.94
CA ALA A 175 24.62 3.05 5.01
C ALA A 175 24.39 4.08 3.89
N HIS A 176 25.46 4.74 3.46
CA HIS A 176 25.51 5.58 2.28
C HIS A 176 26.37 4.93 1.20
N VAL A 177 25.97 5.11 -0.06
CA VAL A 177 26.70 4.54 -1.20
C VAL A 177 27.40 5.64 -1.98
N GLU A 178 28.73 5.57 -1.97
CA GLU A 178 29.60 6.38 -2.82
C GLU A 178 30.07 5.54 -4.02
N SER A 179 30.18 6.16 -5.19
CA SER A 179 30.59 5.45 -6.41
C SER A 179 31.36 6.35 -7.38
N ASP A 180 32.11 5.70 -8.28
CA ASP A 180 32.65 6.31 -9.49
C ASP A 180 32.14 5.52 -10.72
N PRO A 181 31.32 6.12 -11.61
CA PRO A 181 30.92 7.52 -11.65
C PRO A 181 29.95 7.91 -10.52
N PRO A 182 29.94 9.18 -10.05
CA PRO A 182 29.06 9.65 -8.97
C PRO A 182 27.57 9.44 -9.21
N ALA A 183 27.16 9.39 -10.48
CA ALA A 183 25.77 9.18 -10.87
C ALA A 183 25.16 7.88 -10.31
N LEU A 184 25.95 6.81 -10.14
CA LEU A 184 25.43 5.54 -9.60
C LEU A 184 25.07 5.67 -8.11
N GLY A 185 25.92 6.33 -7.32
CA GLY A 185 25.66 6.62 -5.90
C GLY A 185 24.44 7.51 -5.75
N TRP A 186 24.30 8.55 -6.59
CA TRP A 186 23.11 9.41 -6.57
C TRP A 186 21.81 8.65 -6.82
N ILE A 187 21.81 7.65 -7.72
CA ILE A 187 20.64 6.80 -7.95
C ILE A 187 20.26 6.03 -6.68
N VAL A 188 21.24 5.46 -5.98
CA VAL A 188 20.99 4.71 -4.74
C VAL A 188 20.51 5.64 -3.62
N GLU A 189 21.13 6.81 -3.46
CA GLU A 189 20.73 7.77 -2.44
C GLU A 189 19.32 8.32 -2.71
N GLN A 190 18.96 8.61 -3.96
CA GLN A 190 17.59 9.00 -4.33
C GLN A 190 16.59 7.87 -4.06
N ALA A 191 16.92 6.62 -4.41
CA ALA A 191 16.06 5.47 -4.13
C ALA A 191 15.84 5.28 -2.61
N ALA A 192 16.85 5.58 -1.80
CA ALA A 192 16.74 5.56 -0.34
C ALA A 192 15.76 6.64 0.18
N GLU A 193 15.83 7.86 -0.37
CA GLU A 193 14.88 8.94 -0.06
C GLU A 193 13.44 8.57 -0.46
N ASP A 194 13.27 7.99 -1.65
CA ASP A 194 11.96 7.59 -2.18
C ASP A 194 11.35 6.47 -1.31
N LEU A 195 12.16 5.50 -0.88
CA LEU A 195 11.72 4.42 0.01
C LEU A 195 11.29 4.96 1.38
N LEU A 196 12.03 5.90 1.95
CA LEU A 196 11.63 6.56 3.20
C LEU A 196 10.36 7.40 3.02
N ALA A 197 10.19 8.06 1.87
CA ALA A 197 8.97 8.81 1.56
C ALA A 197 7.73 7.91 1.50
N LEU A 198 7.90 6.62 1.18
CA LEU A 198 6.84 5.62 1.22
C LEU A 198 6.53 5.08 2.61
N ARG A 199 7.33 5.38 3.66
CA ARG A 199 7.11 4.89 5.03
C ARG A 199 5.66 5.07 5.48
N ASN A 200 5.04 3.97 5.90
CA ASN A 200 3.70 3.95 6.46
C ASN A 200 3.77 4.13 7.98
N TRP A 201 3.79 5.39 8.40
CA TRP A 201 3.93 5.79 9.80
C TRP A 201 2.84 5.23 10.72
N GLU A 202 1.64 5.00 10.19
CA GLU A 202 0.50 4.45 10.92
C GLU A 202 0.68 2.95 11.21
N LEU A 203 1.54 2.27 10.45
CA LEU A 203 1.87 0.86 10.61
C LEU A 203 3.27 0.62 11.15
N ASP A 204 3.96 1.64 11.66
CA ASP A 204 5.22 1.44 12.38
C ASP A 204 5.02 0.54 13.60
N ALA A 205 5.79 -0.54 13.71
CA ALA A 205 5.79 -1.39 14.91
C ALA A 205 6.66 -0.79 16.03
N ALA A 206 7.71 -0.04 15.65
CA ALA A 206 8.59 0.72 16.52
C ALA A 206 9.30 1.82 15.70
N PRO A 207 9.97 2.80 16.34
CA PRO A 207 10.76 3.81 15.63
C PRO A 207 11.74 3.27 14.58
N ASP A 208 12.38 2.13 14.88
CA ASP A 208 13.35 1.36 14.08
C ASP A 208 12.72 0.09 13.46
N ALA A 209 11.39 0.00 13.40
CA ALA A 209 10.66 -1.13 12.82
C ALA A 209 9.45 -0.61 12.04
N TRP A 210 9.63 -0.35 10.75
CA TRP A 210 8.63 0.28 9.90
C TRP A 210 8.45 -0.46 8.58
N ILE A 211 7.41 -0.12 7.82
CA ILE A 211 7.18 -0.68 6.48
C ILE A 211 6.86 0.43 5.48
N PRO A 212 7.22 0.29 4.20
CA PRO A 212 6.74 1.18 3.16
C PRO A 212 5.29 0.83 2.79
N ASN A 213 4.54 1.82 2.31
CA ASN A 213 3.39 1.57 1.45
C ASN A 213 3.88 0.94 0.14
N ALA A 214 3.08 0.06 -0.47
CA ALA A 214 3.43 -0.56 -1.76
C ALA A 214 3.44 0.47 -2.91
N GLY A 215 2.69 1.56 -2.78
CA GLY A 215 2.71 2.66 -3.73
C GLY A 215 1.66 3.72 -3.41
N LEU A 216 1.97 4.99 -3.66
CA LEU A 216 1.03 6.10 -3.43
C LEU A 216 0.46 6.61 -4.77
N PRO A 217 -0.82 7.01 -4.82
CA PRO A 217 -1.82 6.94 -3.75
C PRO A 217 -2.60 5.61 -3.66
N ALA A 218 -2.50 4.74 -4.67
CA ALA A 218 -3.44 3.62 -4.86
C ALA A 218 -3.19 2.37 -3.98
N TYR A 219 -1.97 2.20 -3.47
CA TYR A 219 -1.52 0.99 -2.76
C TYR A 219 -1.02 1.35 -1.35
N THR A 220 -1.88 2.07 -0.62
CA THR A 220 -1.70 2.38 0.81
C THR A 220 -2.22 1.23 1.68
N GLY A 221 -1.51 0.94 2.77
CA GLY A 221 -1.85 -0.13 3.71
C GLY A 221 -0.70 -1.10 3.96
N LEU A 222 -1.04 -2.29 4.46
CA LEU A 222 -0.09 -3.40 4.62
C LEU A 222 -0.16 -4.27 3.36
N PHE A 223 0.95 -4.42 2.64
CA PHE A 223 1.08 -5.37 1.54
C PHE A 223 2.18 -6.36 1.90
N GLY A 224 1.83 -7.62 2.10
CA GLY A 224 2.71 -8.60 2.74
C GLY A 224 3.99 -8.86 1.95
N ARG A 225 3.84 -9.33 0.70
CA ARG A 225 4.96 -9.60 -0.21
C ARG A 225 5.80 -8.34 -0.42
N ASP A 226 5.15 -7.20 -0.65
CA ASP A 226 5.81 -5.94 -0.99
C ASP A 226 6.66 -5.43 0.18
N ALA A 227 6.14 -5.45 1.42
CA ALA A 227 6.89 -5.06 2.60
C ALA A 227 8.10 -5.98 2.87
N LEU A 228 7.91 -7.30 2.73
CA LEU A 228 9.00 -8.28 2.88
C LEU A 228 10.07 -8.11 1.80
N THR A 229 9.66 -7.99 0.54
CA THR A 229 10.56 -7.86 -0.61
C THR A 229 11.33 -6.54 -0.54
N ALA A 230 10.65 -5.42 -0.26
CA ALA A 230 11.30 -4.13 -0.10
C ALA A 230 12.33 -4.18 1.02
N GLY A 231 11.99 -4.75 2.18
CA GLY A 231 12.93 -4.86 3.30
C GLY A 231 14.14 -5.72 2.97
N TRP A 232 13.95 -6.86 2.30
CA TRP A 232 15.04 -7.72 1.86
C TRP A 232 15.94 -7.04 0.83
N GLN A 233 15.36 -6.44 -0.22
CA GLN A 233 16.12 -5.78 -1.29
C GLN A 233 16.82 -4.49 -0.81
N SER A 234 16.28 -3.82 0.20
CA SER A 234 16.85 -2.61 0.79
C SER A 234 17.80 -2.89 1.95
N ALA A 235 18.16 -4.15 2.24
CA ALA A 235 18.93 -4.49 3.44
C ALA A 235 20.28 -3.76 3.53
N LEU A 236 20.86 -3.37 2.38
CA LEU A 236 22.06 -2.51 2.32
C LEU A 236 21.85 -1.15 3.00
N LEU A 237 20.63 -0.63 3.02
CA LEU A 237 20.27 0.64 3.66
C LEU A 237 19.95 0.48 5.16
N GLY A 238 19.93 -0.74 5.68
CA GLY A 238 19.54 -1.06 7.05
C GLY A 238 18.42 -2.10 7.13
N THR A 239 18.17 -2.61 8.33
CA THR A 239 17.27 -3.75 8.55
C THR A 239 15.91 -3.37 9.15
N ASP A 240 15.66 -2.07 9.38
CA ASP A 240 14.44 -1.54 9.99
C ASP A 240 13.17 -1.98 9.26
N ILE A 241 13.22 -2.04 7.92
CA ILE A 241 12.08 -2.45 7.09
C ILE A 241 11.78 -3.94 7.27
N MET A 242 12.81 -4.79 7.27
CA MET A 242 12.63 -6.22 7.56
C MET A 242 12.07 -6.41 8.97
N ARG A 243 12.59 -5.67 9.96
CA ARG A 243 12.10 -5.71 11.35
C ARG A 243 10.61 -5.36 11.43
N GLY A 244 10.19 -4.30 10.74
CA GLY A 244 8.78 -3.88 10.68
C GLY A 244 7.89 -4.89 9.96
N ALA A 245 8.34 -5.39 8.80
CA ALA A 245 7.60 -6.37 8.01
C ALA A 245 7.39 -7.67 8.79
N LEU A 246 8.43 -8.22 9.42
CA LEU A 246 8.34 -9.42 10.26
C LEU A 246 7.36 -9.22 11.42
N ALA A 247 7.44 -8.08 12.12
CA ALA A 247 6.54 -7.78 13.23
C ALA A 247 5.07 -7.70 12.77
N ARG A 248 4.80 -7.00 11.67
CA ARG A 248 3.43 -6.83 11.16
C ARG A 248 2.85 -8.13 10.61
N LEU A 249 3.59 -8.86 9.79
CA LEU A 249 3.07 -10.08 9.17
C LEU A 249 2.86 -11.20 10.20
N ALA A 250 3.74 -11.33 11.19
CA ALA A 250 3.54 -12.28 12.29
C ALA A 250 2.27 -11.94 13.08
N ALA A 251 2.02 -10.65 13.37
CA ALA A 251 0.84 -10.22 14.10
C ALA A 251 -0.47 -10.38 13.32
N THR A 252 -0.39 -10.49 11.99
CA THR A 252 -1.56 -10.61 11.10
C THR A 252 -1.65 -11.96 10.40
N GLN A 253 -0.88 -12.96 10.83
CA GLN A 253 -0.97 -14.31 10.27
C GLN A 253 -2.38 -14.88 10.50
N ALA A 254 -2.95 -15.52 9.48
CA ALA A 254 -4.29 -16.06 9.57
C ALA A 254 -4.36 -17.18 10.62
N THR A 255 -5.35 -17.10 11.52
CA THR A 255 -5.65 -18.13 12.52
C THR A 255 -6.83 -19.01 12.13
N ASP A 256 -7.70 -18.52 11.26
CA ASP A 256 -8.96 -19.13 10.89
C ASP A 256 -9.07 -19.34 9.39
N ASP A 257 -9.92 -20.28 8.98
CA ASP A 257 -10.27 -20.50 7.59
C ASP A 257 -11.43 -19.58 7.18
N SER A 258 -11.22 -18.74 6.16
CA SER A 258 -12.24 -17.87 5.60
C SER A 258 -12.13 -17.80 4.07
N ALA A 259 -13.12 -18.38 3.38
CA ALA A 259 -13.21 -18.29 1.92
C ALA A 259 -13.35 -16.83 1.44
N TRP A 260 -14.06 -15.98 2.18
CA TRP A 260 -14.22 -14.57 1.82
C TRP A 260 -12.90 -13.82 1.78
N HIS A 261 -12.01 -14.11 2.73
CA HIS A 261 -10.68 -13.48 2.84
C HIS A 261 -9.56 -14.25 2.14
N ASP A 262 -9.86 -15.39 1.48
CA ASP A 262 -8.86 -16.35 1.00
C ASP A 262 -7.87 -16.80 2.11
N ALA A 263 -8.34 -16.80 3.36
CA ALA A 263 -7.56 -17.07 4.56
C ALA A 263 -7.60 -18.57 4.92
N GLU A 264 -6.46 -19.09 5.32
CA GLU A 264 -6.28 -20.44 5.86
C GLU A 264 -5.29 -20.35 7.04
N PRO A 265 -5.43 -21.17 8.09
CA PRO A 265 -4.54 -21.12 9.24
C PRO A 265 -3.06 -21.22 8.84
N GLY A 266 -2.24 -20.27 9.32
CA GLY A 266 -0.81 -20.17 9.01
C GLY A 266 -0.48 -19.33 7.77
N LYS A 267 -1.46 -18.98 6.93
CA LYS A 267 -1.25 -18.16 5.72
C LYS A 267 -0.87 -16.72 6.08
N MET A 268 0.06 -16.15 5.33
CA MET A 268 0.48 -14.74 5.49
C MET A 268 -0.38 -13.82 4.63
N VAL A 269 -0.57 -12.59 5.10
CA VAL A 269 -1.47 -11.62 4.45
C VAL A 269 -0.95 -11.21 3.06
N HIS A 270 -1.88 -11.04 2.11
CA HIS A 270 -1.61 -10.39 0.82
C HIS A 270 -1.69 -8.88 1.02
N GLU A 271 -2.86 -8.37 1.41
CA GLU A 271 -3.05 -6.95 1.69
C GLU A 271 -4.06 -6.69 2.82
N MET A 272 -3.86 -5.59 3.56
CA MET A 272 -4.83 -5.01 4.50
C MET A 272 -4.97 -3.52 4.25
N ARG A 273 -6.20 -3.10 3.98
CA ARG A 273 -6.58 -1.73 3.65
C ARG A 273 -7.50 -1.14 4.71
N ARG A 274 -7.41 0.18 4.87
CA ARG A 274 -8.25 0.99 5.75
C ARG A 274 -9.11 1.89 4.89
N GLY A 275 -10.38 1.56 4.75
CA GLY A 275 -11.32 2.30 3.90
C GLY A 275 -12.75 1.80 4.07
N PRO A 276 -13.76 2.55 3.60
CA PRO A 276 -15.15 2.17 3.72
C PRO A 276 -15.47 0.78 3.18
N LEU A 277 -14.92 0.40 2.03
CA LEU A 277 -15.22 -0.90 1.43
C LEU A 277 -14.61 -2.03 2.23
N SER A 278 -13.38 -1.89 2.72
CA SER A 278 -12.72 -2.94 3.49
C SER A 278 -13.28 -3.04 4.91
N GLU A 279 -13.48 -1.93 5.62
CA GLU A 279 -13.92 -1.93 7.03
C GLU A 279 -15.38 -2.37 7.20
N LEU A 280 -16.23 -2.12 6.19
CA LEU A 280 -17.61 -2.64 6.10
C LEU A 280 -17.69 -4.03 5.43
N ASP A 281 -16.54 -4.67 5.19
CA ASP A 281 -16.38 -6.00 4.63
C ASP A 281 -17.08 -6.20 3.26
N VAL A 282 -17.18 -5.11 2.47
CA VAL A 282 -17.74 -5.11 1.11
C VAL A 282 -16.75 -5.72 0.12
N ILE A 283 -15.45 -5.56 0.41
CA ILE A 283 -14.34 -6.21 -0.26
C ILE A 283 -13.48 -6.93 0.80
N PRO A 284 -12.74 -8.00 0.46
CA PRO A 284 -12.05 -8.81 1.46
C PRO A 284 -10.82 -8.16 2.09
N GLN A 285 -10.38 -7.00 1.60
CA GLN A 285 -9.13 -6.32 1.95
C GLN A 285 -9.04 -5.77 3.37
N ARG A 286 -10.00 -6.04 4.27
CA ARG A 286 -9.75 -5.78 5.70
C ARG A 286 -8.64 -6.67 6.25
N ALA A 287 -8.54 -7.88 5.69
CA ALA A 287 -7.52 -8.88 5.97
C ALA A 287 -7.56 -9.90 4.83
N TYR A 288 -6.98 -9.56 3.67
CA TYR A 288 -7.04 -10.42 2.48
C TYR A 288 -5.76 -11.24 2.34
N TYR A 289 -5.91 -12.55 2.13
CA TYR A 289 -4.82 -13.53 2.15
C TYR A 289 -4.66 -14.25 0.81
N GLY A 290 -5.13 -13.68 -0.30
CA GLY A 290 -4.95 -14.25 -1.63
C GLY A 290 -3.53 -14.11 -2.17
N THR A 291 -2.57 -14.73 -1.50
CA THR A 291 -1.13 -14.79 -1.84
C THR A 291 -0.57 -16.16 -1.45
N GLN A 292 0.34 -16.69 -2.26
CA GLN A 292 1.23 -17.78 -1.84
C GLN A 292 2.61 -17.24 -1.42
N THR A 293 3.08 -16.20 -2.11
CA THR A 293 4.44 -15.69 -2.01
C THR A 293 4.78 -15.21 -0.61
N SER A 294 3.83 -14.53 0.07
CA SER A 294 4.07 -13.90 1.38
C SER A 294 4.50 -14.92 2.45
N ALA A 295 3.99 -16.15 2.40
CA ALA A 295 4.32 -17.19 3.38
C ALA A 295 5.79 -17.60 3.26
N SER A 296 6.24 -17.94 2.05
CA SER A 296 7.63 -18.28 1.77
C SER A 296 8.57 -17.11 2.02
N MET A 297 8.20 -15.90 1.57
CA MET A 297 9.01 -14.70 1.74
C MET A 297 9.15 -14.28 3.21
N PHE A 298 8.18 -14.58 4.09
CA PHE A 298 8.32 -14.32 5.53
C PHE A 298 9.49 -15.13 6.12
N VAL A 299 9.57 -16.42 5.80
CA VAL A 299 10.64 -17.32 6.27
C VAL A 299 11.99 -16.88 5.73
N VAL A 300 12.06 -16.52 4.44
CA VAL A 300 13.29 -16.01 3.82
C VAL A 300 13.71 -14.70 4.48
N THR A 301 12.81 -13.75 4.64
CA THR A 301 13.10 -12.44 5.26
C THR A 301 13.55 -12.58 6.72
N LEU A 302 12.98 -13.53 7.47
CA LEU A 302 13.42 -13.81 8.84
C LEU A 302 14.88 -14.31 8.87
N SER A 303 15.22 -15.21 7.96
CA SER A 303 16.59 -15.70 7.81
C SER A 303 17.55 -14.57 7.41
N GLU A 304 17.19 -13.77 6.41
CA GLU A 304 18.02 -12.65 5.94
C GLU A 304 18.20 -11.60 7.04
N PHE A 305 17.14 -11.26 7.77
CA PHE A 305 17.22 -10.37 8.92
C PHE A 305 18.21 -10.91 9.97
N TRP A 306 18.17 -12.21 10.25
CA TRP A 306 19.11 -12.85 11.16
C TRP A 306 20.54 -12.85 10.61
N HIS A 307 20.76 -13.11 9.32
CA HIS A 307 22.09 -13.04 8.71
C HIS A 307 22.70 -11.63 8.76
N TRP A 308 21.89 -10.59 8.58
CA TRP A 308 22.35 -9.20 8.66
C TRP A 308 22.63 -8.71 10.08
N THR A 309 21.92 -9.23 11.09
CA THR A 309 21.94 -8.67 12.45
C THR A 309 22.55 -9.59 13.51
N GLY A 310 22.61 -10.89 13.27
CA GLY A 310 22.91 -11.91 14.27
C GLY A 310 21.84 -12.07 15.35
N ASP A 311 20.65 -11.49 15.20
CA ASP A 311 19.60 -11.49 16.22
C ASP A 311 18.86 -12.85 16.31
N THR A 312 19.45 -13.81 17.04
CA THR A 312 18.81 -15.10 17.34
C THR A 312 17.55 -14.91 18.22
N GLY A 313 17.38 -13.76 18.88
CA GLY A 313 16.16 -13.40 19.60
C GLY A 313 14.96 -13.25 18.66
N ALA A 314 15.17 -12.65 17.49
CA ALA A 314 14.16 -12.56 16.43
C ALA A 314 13.77 -13.94 15.90
N LEU A 315 14.73 -14.86 15.71
CA LEU A 315 14.43 -16.24 15.33
C LEU A 315 13.48 -16.90 16.32
N ARG A 316 13.76 -16.81 17.62
CA ARG A 316 12.88 -17.38 18.66
C ARG A 316 11.50 -16.72 18.66
N ARG A 317 11.45 -15.40 18.52
CA ARG A 317 10.21 -14.62 18.54
C ARG A 317 9.27 -14.99 17.40
N TYR A 318 9.80 -15.16 16.19
CA TYR A 318 9.01 -15.38 14.99
C TYR A 318 9.01 -16.85 14.51
N ARG A 319 9.62 -17.75 15.27
CA ARG A 319 9.72 -19.17 14.98
C ARG A 319 8.36 -19.80 14.67
N ASP A 320 7.39 -19.60 15.54
CA ASP A 320 6.09 -20.27 15.43
C ASP A 320 5.29 -19.71 14.25
N ALA A 321 5.42 -18.42 13.95
CA ALA A 321 4.84 -17.83 12.75
C ALA A 321 5.48 -18.39 11.47
N ALA A 322 6.81 -18.56 11.45
CA ALA A 322 7.53 -19.16 10.33
C ALA A 322 7.16 -20.64 10.12
N LEU A 323 7.04 -21.41 11.20
CA LEU A 323 6.55 -22.79 11.15
C LEU A 323 5.11 -22.86 10.66
N GLY A 324 4.23 -21.99 11.16
CA GLY A 324 2.84 -21.90 10.69
C GLY A 324 2.73 -21.61 9.19
N ALA A 325 3.63 -20.78 8.64
CA ALA A 325 3.70 -20.54 7.20
C ALA A 325 4.11 -21.81 6.41
N CYS A 326 5.08 -22.58 6.92
CA CYS A 326 5.48 -23.84 6.31
C CYS A 326 4.41 -24.95 6.45
N GLU A 327 3.70 -25.00 7.58
CA GLU A 327 2.60 -25.93 7.81
C GLU A 327 1.40 -25.60 6.92
N TRP A 328 1.10 -24.31 6.73
CA TRP A 328 0.11 -23.86 5.75
C TRP A 328 0.45 -24.35 4.34
N ALA A 329 1.71 -24.17 3.92
CA ALA A 329 2.17 -24.57 2.59
C ALA A 329 1.98 -26.07 2.34
N GLU A 330 2.23 -26.93 3.34
CA GLU A 330 1.98 -28.37 3.22
C GLU A 330 0.51 -28.77 3.26
N ARG A 331 -0.28 -28.12 4.12
CA ARG A 331 -1.65 -28.58 4.39
C ARG A 331 -2.67 -28.02 3.41
N TYR A 332 -2.47 -26.78 2.99
CA TYR A 332 -3.42 -26.03 2.18
C TYR A 332 -2.82 -25.56 0.85
N GLY A 333 -1.51 -25.31 0.83
CA GLY A 333 -0.80 -24.86 -0.38
C GLY A 333 -0.59 -25.98 -1.40
N ASP A 334 -0.23 -27.19 -0.96
CA ASP A 334 -0.09 -28.40 -1.78
C ASP A 334 -1.40 -29.21 -1.75
N ARG A 335 -2.37 -28.81 -2.59
CA ARG A 335 -3.77 -29.25 -2.51
C ARG A 335 -3.95 -30.71 -2.92
N ASP A 336 -3.09 -31.22 -3.79
CA ASP A 336 -3.14 -32.60 -4.27
C ASP A 336 -2.01 -33.51 -3.78
N GLY A 337 -1.09 -32.97 -2.98
CA GLY A 337 -0.02 -33.74 -2.34
C GLY A 337 1.14 -34.10 -3.29
N ASP A 338 1.22 -33.45 -4.46
CA ASP A 338 2.32 -33.62 -5.41
C ASP A 338 3.55 -32.76 -5.09
N GLY A 339 3.51 -32.01 -3.99
CA GLY A 339 4.62 -31.23 -3.47
C GLY A 339 4.72 -29.83 -4.07
N PHE A 340 3.86 -29.45 -5.02
CA PHE A 340 3.84 -28.09 -5.56
C PHE A 340 2.73 -27.28 -4.90
N LEU A 341 3.03 -26.01 -4.62
CA LEU A 341 2.03 -25.06 -4.15
C LEU A 341 1.15 -24.63 -5.31
N GLU A 342 -0.17 -24.71 -5.14
CA GLU A 342 -1.16 -24.26 -6.11
C GLU A 342 -2.19 -23.32 -5.50
N TYR A 343 -2.48 -22.25 -6.21
CA TYR A 343 -3.49 -21.30 -5.75
C TYR A 343 -4.82 -21.54 -6.45
N GLU A 344 -5.88 -21.32 -5.70
CA GLU A 344 -7.25 -21.28 -6.17
C GLU A 344 -7.97 -20.15 -5.46
N LYS A 345 -8.48 -19.19 -6.24
CA LYS A 345 -9.35 -18.13 -5.73
C LYS A 345 -10.57 -18.72 -5.04
N ARG A 346 -10.75 -18.41 -3.76
CA ARG A 346 -11.91 -18.79 -2.95
C ARG A 346 -12.91 -17.64 -2.80
N SER A 347 -12.41 -16.41 -2.68
CA SER A 347 -13.27 -15.24 -2.58
C SER A 347 -13.88 -14.89 -3.93
N ALA A 348 -15.18 -14.61 -3.97
CA ALA A 348 -15.84 -14.09 -5.16
C ALA A 348 -15.25 -12.72 -5.61
N ARG A 349 -14.67 -11.97 -4.66
CA ARG A 349 -14.01 -10.67 -4.88
C ARG A 349 -12.49 -10.72 -4.69
N GLY A 350 -11.91 -11.92 -4.70
CA GLY A 350 -10.47 -12.12 -4.66
C GLY A 350 -9.79 -12.04 -6.03
N LEU A 351 -8.47 -12.03 -6.00
CA LEU A 351 -7.56 -12.14 -7.12
C LEU A 351 -7.62 -13.55 -7.72
N LYS A 352 -7.71 -13.65 -9.06
CA LYS A 352 -7.67 -14.94 -9.73
C LYS A 352 -6.32 -15.61 -9.58
N ASN A 353 -5.23 -14.85 -9.77
CA ASN A 353 -3.87 -15.32 -9.58
C ASN A 353 -3.36 -14.87 -8.21
N GLN A 354 -2.72 -15.77 -7.48
CA GLN A 354 -2.20 -15.48 -6.12
C GLN A 354 -0.68 -15.72 -6.00
N GLY A 355 0.02 -15.86 -7.13
CA GLY A 355 1.49 -15.94 -7.19
C GLY A 355 2.13 -14.56 -7.40
N TRP A 356 3.39 -14.55 -7.87
CA TRP A 356 4.15 -13.32 -8.10
C TRP A 356 3.46 -12.34 -9.07
N LYS A 357 2.79 -12.87 -10.09
CA LYS A 357 1.95 -12.10 -11.00
C LYS A 357 0.48 -12.34 -10.67
N ASP A 358 -0.12 -11.39 -9.96
CA ASP A 358 -1.43 -11.54 -9.32
C ASP A 358 -2.59 -10.88 -10.09
N SER A 359 -2.32 -10.22 -11.23
CA SER A 359 -3.38 -9.72 -12.11
C SER A 359 -4.13 -10.87 -12.77
N ASP A 360 -5.45 -10.74 -12.97
CA ASP A 360 -6.30 -11.82 -13.49
C ASP A 360 -5.83 -12.38 -14.84
N GLU A 361 -5.18 -11.56 -15.64
CA GLU A 361 -4.73 -11.88 -16.99
C GLU A 361 -3.26 -12.31 -17.11
N ALA A 362 -2.54 -12.39 -15.98
CA ALA A 362 -1.09 -12.58 -15.98
C ALA A 362 -0.61 -13.91 -16.57
N ILE A 363 -1.37 -14.99 -16.34
CA ILE A 363 -0.96 -16.35 -16.69
C ILE A 363 -1.80 -16.85 -17.86
N ARG A 364 -1.17 -16.95 -19.02
CA ARG A 364 -1.77 -17.35 -20.30
C ARG A 364 -0.98 -18.48 -20.92
N TYR A 365 -1.63 -19.32 -21.71
CA TYR A 365 -0.97 -20.20 -22.67
C TYR A 365 -0.39 -19.41 -23.85
N PRO A 366 0.53 -19.97 -24.66
CA PRO A 366 1.10 -19.26 -25.82
C PRO A 366 0.06 -18.72 -26.81
N GLY A 367 -1.11 -19.37 -26.91
CA GLY A 367 -2.24 -18.91 -27.73
C GLY A 367 -3.04 -17.74 -27.14
N GLY A 368 -2.68 -17.25 -25.96
CA GLY A 368 -3.34 -16.14 -25.28
C GLY A 368 -4.50 -16.53 -24.35
N GLU A 369 -4.94 -17.80 -24.35
CA GLU A 369 -5.98 -18.29 -23.44
C GLU A 369 -5.53 -18.21 -21.98
N LEU A 370 -6.44 -17.80 -21.09
CA LEU A 370 -6.19 -17.72 -19.65
C LEU A 370 -6.12 -19.12 -19.02
N VAL A 371 -5.06 -19.38 -18.26
CA VAL A 371 -4.92 -20.63 -17.51
C VAL A 371 -5.93 -20.66 -16.38
N GLN A 372 -6.72 -21.73 -16.27
CA GLN A 372 -7.73 -21.88 -15.22
C GLN A 372 -7.12 -22.37 -13.91
N ASN A 373 -7.69 -21.93 -12.78
CA ASN A 373 -7.32 -22.44 -11.46
C ASN A 373 -7.65 -23.94 -11.31
N PRO A 374 -6.95 -24.66 -10.41
CA PRO A 374 -5.75 -24.25 -9.69
C PRO A 374 -4.50 -24.14 -10.60
N VAL A 375 -3.54 -23.31 -10.21
CA VAL A 375 -2.29 -23.07 -10.96
C VAL A 375 -1.10 -23.14 -10.01
N ALA A 376 -0.04 -23.83 -10.41
CA ALA A 376 1.25 -23.86 -9.70
C ALA A 376 2.30 -23.11 -10.54
N THR A 377 2.62 -21.87 -10.17
CA THR A 377 3.59 -21.06 -10.93
C THR A 377 5.03 -21.42 -10.56
N VAL A 378 5.94 -21.27 -11.51
CA VAL A 378 7.34 -21.72 -11.39
C VAL A 378 8.08 -21.05 -10.24
N GLU A 379 7.83 -19.77 -9.99
CA GLU A 379 8.51 -18.97 -8.98
C GLU A 379 8.05 -19.26 -7.56
N GLU A 380 6.77 -19.61 -7.35
CA GLU A 380 6.26 -19.94 -6.01
C GLU A 380 6.95 -21.18 -5.44
N GLN A 381 7.25 -22.14 -6.32
CA GLN A 381 7.97 -23.36 -5.94
C GLN A 381 9.44 -23.05 -5.59
N VAL A 382 10.03 -22.07 -6.27
CA VAL A 382 11.38 -21.58 -5.98
C VAL A 382 11.42 -20.96 -4.59
N TYR A 383 10.47 -20.06 -4.31
CA TYR A 383 10.37 -19.42 -3.01
C TYR A 383 10.11 -20.43 -1.90
N TYR A 384 9.24 -21.40 -2.13
CA TYR A 384 8.98 -22.46 -1.14
C TYR A 384 10.21 -23.33 -0.89
N CYS A 385 10.93 -23.73 -1.94
CA CYS A 385 12.19 -24.48 -1.79
C CYS A 385 13.20 -23.68 -0.96
N LEU A 386 13.36 -22.38 -1.25
CA LEU A 386 14.26 -21.50 -0.50
C LEU A 386 13.82 -21.36 0.96
N ALA A 387 12.52 -21.16 1.21
CA ALA A 387 11.95 -21.08 2.55
C ALA A 387 12.22 -22.36 3.36
N LEU A 388 12.10 -23.55 2.77
CA LEU A 388 12.43 -24.81 3.43
C LEU A 388 13.91 -24.89 3.81
N GLU A 389 14.82 -24.45 2.93
CA GLU A 389 16.26 -24.42 3.24
C GLU A 389 16.57 -23.43 4.37
N ARG A 390 15.96 -22.23 4.34
CA ARG A 390 16.11 -21.23 5.39
C ARG A 390 15.51 -21.65 6.72
N MET A 391 14.35 -22.31 6.70
CA MET A 391 13.76 -22.87 7.92
C MET A 391 14.67 -23.94 8.52
N ALA A 392 15.26 -24.82 7.70
CA ALA A 392 16.22 -25.81 8.19
C ALA A 392 17.44 -25.15 8.87
N GLU A 393 17.98 -24.10 8.26
CA GLU A 393 19.11 -23.34 8.80
C GLU A 393 18.75 -22.68 10.15
N MET A 394 17.61 -21.98 10.21
CA MET A 394 17.15 -21.31 11.43
C MET A 394 16.88 -22.31 12.56
N LEU A 395 16.26 -23.46 12.27
CA LEU A 395 16.03 -24.51 13.27
C LEU A 395 17.34 -25.09 13.81
N LEU A 396 18.34 -25.27 12.96
CA LEU A 396 19.67 -25.71 13.40
C LEU A 396 20.30 -24.68 14.34
N ALA A 397 20.20 -23.38 14.02
CA ALA A 397 20.69 -22.30 14.88
C ALA A 397 19.96 -22.23 16.24
N LEU A 398 18.72 -22.72 16.30
CA LEU A 398 17.93 -22.84 17.53
C LEU A 398 18.16 -24.17 18.30
N GLY A 399 19.01 -25.07 17.78
CA GLY A 399 19.31 -26.37 18.39
C GLY A 399 18.28 -27.46 18.09
N GLU A 400 17.50 -27.30 17.03
CA GLU A 400 16.42 -28.21 16.62
C GLU A 400 16.81 -29.11 15.45
N ASP A 401 17.96 -29.76 15.58
CA ASP A 401 18.64 -30.55 14.55
C ASP A 401 17.76 -31.59 13.86
N ARG A 402 16.87 -32.25 14.61
CA ARG A 402 15.97 -33.28 14.05
C ARG A 402 14.98 -32.66 13.07
N GLN A 403 14.37 -31.52 13.43
CA GLN A 403 13.39 -30.86 12.58
C GLN A 403 14.08 -30.19 11.39
N SER A 404 15.25 -29.58 11.62
CA SER A 404 16.11 -29.03 10.56
C SER A 404 16.36 -30.03 9.42
N LYS A 405 16.74 -31.27 9.74
CA LYS A 405 16.98 -32.32 8.74
C LYS A 405 15.75 -32.62 7.87
N LEU A 406 14.55 -32.65 8.46
CA LEU A 406 13.30 -32.91 7.74
C LEU A 406 13.00 -31.80 6.72
N PHE A 407 13.20 -30.54 7.09
CA PHE A 407 13.05 -29.40 6.18
C PHE A 407 14.04 -29.46 5.02
N LEU A 408 15.31 -29.78 5.29
CA LEU A 408 16.33 -29.90 4.25
C LEU A 408 16.04 -31.06 3.27
N GLU A 409 15.53 -32.18 3.77
CA GLU A 409 15.08 -33.29 2.93
C GLU A 409 13.90 -32.92 2.04
N ARG A 410 12.92 -32.18 2.58
CA ARG A 410 11.79 -31.64 1.80
C ARG A 410 12.28 -30.72 0.69
N ALA A 411 13.16 -29.77 0.99
CA ALA A 411 13.74 -28.87 -0.01
C ALA A 411 14.43 -29.64 -1.15
N ARG A 412 15.25 -30.65 -0.81
CA ARG A 412 15.93 -31.49 -1.81
C ARG A 412 14.96 -32.27 -2.69
N ARG A 413 13.85 -32.78 -2.13
CA ARG A 413 12.80 -33.47 -2.91
C ARG A 413 12.11 -32.49 -3.85
N LEU A 414 11.69 -31.33 -3.33
CA LEU A 414 11.03 -30.28 -4.12
C LEU A 414 11.91 -29.80 -5.28
N ARG A 415 13.21 -29.51 -5.02
CA ARG A 415 14.15 -29.09 -6.06
C ARG A 415 14.24 -30.08 -7.23
N ARG A 416 14.29 -31.39 -6.95
CA ARG A 416 14.30 -32.42 -8.01
C ARG A 416 13.00 -32.45 -8.80
N ARG A 417 11.86 -32.50 -8.10
CA ARG A 417 10.54 -32.51 -8.76
C ARG A 417 10.33 -31.26 -9.60
N TRP A 418 10.72 -30.10 -9.09
CA TRP A 418 10.64 -28.83 -9.80
C TRP A 418 11.43 -28.87 -11.12
N GLN A 419 12.67 -29.37 -11.08
CA GLN A 419 13.49 -29.50 -12.29
C GLN A 419 12.84 -30.41 -13.33
N GLU A 420 12.29 -31.54 -12.90
CA GLU A 420 11.63 -32.51 -13.80
C GLU A 420 10.32 -31.98 -14.38
N ALA A 421 9.50 -31.31 -13.55
CA ALA A 421 8.16 -30.88 -13.94
C ALA A 421 8.13 -29.60 -14.75
N PHE A 422 9.05 -28.66 -14.53
CA PHE A 422 9.02 -27.35 -15.17
C PHE A 422 9.97 -27.20 -16.37
N TRP A 423 10.97 -28.07 -16.54
CA TRP A 423 11.91 -27.96 -17.66
C TRP A 423 11.24 -28.32 -18.99
N MET A 424 11.39 -27.46 -19.99
CA MET A 424 10.90 -27.66 -21.35
C MET A 424 12.09 -27.87 -22.30
N PRO A 425 12.44 -29.14 -22.65
CA PRO A 425 13.64 -29.42 -23.43
C PRO A 425 13.65 -28.74 -24.81
N GLY A 426 12.49 -28.66 -25.47
CA GLY A 426 12.35 -28.05 -26.79
C GLY A 426 12.64 -26.55 -26.81
N LEU A 427 12.24 -25.84 -25.75
CA LEU A 427 12.47 -24.40 -25.60
C LEU A 427 13.75 -24.06 -24.83
N ARG A 428 14.39 -25.06 -24.19
CA ARG A 428 15.53 -24.89 -23.29
C ARG A 428 15.25 -23.81 -22.23
N PHE A 429 14.03 -23.85 -21.70
CA PHE A 429 13.47 -22.87 -20.78
C PHE A 429 12.58 -23.55 -19.75
N TYR A 430 12.22 -22.85 -18.68
CA TYR A 430 11.24 -23.36 -17.71
C TYR A 430 9.84 -22.85 -18.03
N ALA A 431 8.84 -23.74 -17.90
CA ALA A 431 7.44 -23.40 -18.05
C ALA A 431 7.06 -22.27 -17.08
N MET A 432 6.08 -21.44 -17.45
CA MET A 432 5.56 -20.38 -16.58
C MET A 432 4.89 -20.97 -15.33
N ALA A 433 4.16 -22.07 -15.53
CA ALA A 433 3.34 -22.71 -14.52
C ALA A 433 3.04 -24.16 -14.92
N LEU A 434 2.43 -24.90 -13.99
CA LEU A 434 1.65 -26.09 -14.26
C LEU A 434 0.16 -25.74 -14.11
N ASP A 435 -0.66 -26.21 -15.05
CA ASP A 435 -2.11 -26.04 -14.99
C ASP A 435 -2.79 -27.06 -14.06
N ARG A 436 -4.12 -26.98 -13.96
CA ARG A 436 -4.95 -27.90 -13.15
C ARG A 436 -4.80 -29.39 -13.49
N ARG A 437 -4.22 -29.75 -14.63
CA ARG A 437 -3.92 -31.14 -15.06
C ARG A 437 -2.43 -31.45 -14.97
N LYS A 438 -1.67 -30.58 -14.29
CA LYS A 438 -0.21 -30.61 -14.17
C LYS A 438 0.51 -30.59 -15.52
N GLN A 439 -0.10 -30.00 -16.53
CA GLN A 439 0.52 -29.79 -17.83
C GLN A 439 1.30 -28.47 -17.82
N GLN A 440 2.44 -28.45 -18.51
CA GLN A 440 3.28 -27.26 -18.61
C GLN A 440 2.56 -26.12 -19.36
N VAL A 441 2.53 -24.95 -18.75
CA VAL A 441 2.12 -23.70 -19.40
C VAL A 441 3.36 -23.11 -20.08
N GLU A 442 3.49 -23.35 -21.38
CA GLU A 442 4.73 -23.11 -22.15
C GLU A 442 5.02 -21.63 -22.49
N SER A 443 4.32 -20.69 -21.88
CA SER A 443 4.56 -19.26 -22.10
C SER A 443 5.91 -18.83 -21.55
N VAL A 444 6.73 -18.18 -22.37
CA VAL A 444 8.03 -17.65 -21.96
C VAL A 444 7.85 -16.29 -21.29
N GLY A 445 8.50 -16.09 -20.14
CA GLY A 445 8.51 -14.81 -19.43
C GLY A 445 9.60 -14.76 -18.36
N SER A 446 9.53 -13.76 -17.48
CA SER A 446 10.57 -13.49 -16.48
C SER A 446 10.49 -14.32 -15.20
N ASN A 447 9.38 -15.01 -14.91
CA ASN A 447 9.20 -15.76 -13.65
C ASN A 447 10.30 -16.81 -13.40
N PRO A 448 10.76 -17.59 -14.41
CA PRO A 448 11.92 -18.47 -14.24
C PRO A 448 13.21 -17.78 -13.78
N GLY A 449 13.35 -16.47 -13.97
CA GLY A 449 14.49 -15.70 -13.47
C GLY A 449 14.64 -15.75 -11.95
N HIS A 450 13.55 -15.97 -11.21
CA HIS A 450 13.60 -16.18 -9.77
C HIS A 450 14.37 -17.47 -9.41
N ALA A 451 14.24 -18.53 -10.22
CA ALA A 451 15.01 -19.77 -10.03
C ALA A 451 16.51 -19.55 -10.23
N LEU A 452 16.90 -18.65 -11.14
CA LEU A 452 18.30 -18.27 -11.34
C LEU A 452 18.83 -17.52 -10.10
N ALA A 453 18.09 -16.51 -9.62
CA ALA A 453 18.47 -15.74 -8.45
C ALA A 453 18.57 -16.60 -7.18
N ALA A 454 17.70 -17.59 -7.02
CA ALA A 454 17.71 -18.52 -5.89
C ALA A 454 18.67 -19.71 -6.06
N GLY A 455 19.39 -19.81 -7.20
CA GLY A 455 20.36 -20.88 -7.45
C GLY A 455 19.74 -22.27 -7.65
N LEU A 456 18.46 -22.35 -8.06
CA LEU A 456 17.77 -23.62 -8.36
C LEU A 456 18.07 -24.14 -9.76
N VAL A 457 18.43 -23.27 -10.70
CA VAL A 457 18.83 -23.65 -12.05
C VAL A 457 20.18 -24.37 -12.00
N PRO A 458 20.31 -25.60 -12.55
CA PRO A 458 21.59 -26.30 -12.63
C PRO A 458 22.65 -25.48 -13.38
N ARG A 459 23.90 -25.54 -12.91
CA ARG A 459 25.04 -24.85 -13.52
C ARG A 459 25.51 -25.49 -14.82
#